data_AF-A0A6B1A6C3-F1
#
_entry.id   AF-A0A6B1A6C3-F1
#
_cell.length_a   1.000
_cell.length_b   1.000
_cell.length_c   1.000
_cell.angle_alpha   90.00
_cell.angle_beta   90.00
_cell.angle_gamma   90.00
#
_symmetry.space_group_name_H-M   'P 1'
#
loop_
_entity.id
_entity.type
_entity.pdbx_description
1 polymer ?
#
loop_
_entity_poly.entity_id
_entity_poly.type
_entity_poly.pdbx_seq_one_letter_code
_entity_poly.pdbx_strand_id
1 'polypeptide(L)'
;MIIHAGYYEGDLYLWGEVSEDDNDINKQTKGGIRPHPLGASIGGLSRSLKGTSLKIRPRVSSSLVKIWLPTINNNPIPSSDAGLAPPEANLTVVPWSVQAIRLPLETTVDVICAVMGKKTLDSGAVVGADLVYWTDVLRFAGLHVARQQFLPDLTVDKNAYTAVWTPVFVDDSLERLSGLVERMPAVARALAPTEAGPPRRSAQEILSQAVNMMVDYIVRSAASGSHTPMTGRRKIFSSAHELWLYALKATGRVAGTQYGISDLVTDVHQWRWPIDIRTRHPIQLCFRLEEPDEEAGYTDEWRVRYLVQYRDDPSLTISAEEVWRDGTNLFPGQDDISIRELLLILLGQAARVSSSIAASLARREMGGYNIDMKGAYEFLTKDAVALRKAGHTVMLPTWWTNKSIKPRLAARAGTKNFNISTGMLSLNTIVSFDWEAALGGQKMTLDELERIARIKEPLVRVRGKWTAVDVPDIESAIKFMKKGPKKVRFRDVIRTALGVTDIPSGMVFDGVETDDHMAEVLKRLDGKAGFRELEQPEGFVGTLRPYQLRGYSWLSFLGGWGLGGCLADDMGLGKTIQVLA
;
A
#
# COMPACT_ATOMS: atom_id res chain seq x y z
N MET A 1 -38.14 10.40 5.55
CA MET A 1 -37.64 10.74 4.19
C MET A 1 -36.30 10.05 3.98
N ILE A 2 -36.08 9.47 2.80
CA ILE A 2 -34.80 8.91 2.33
C ILE A 2 -34.22 9.86 1.28
N ILE A 3 -32.94 10.17 1.34
CA ILE A 3 -32.25 11.05 0.37
C ILE A 3 -31.41 10.20 -0.57
N HIS A 4 -31.64 10.38 -1.86
CA HIS A 4 -30.95 9.72 -2.96
C HIS A 4 -30.12 10.73 -3.76
N ALA A 5 -29.10 10.22 -4.44
CA ALA A 5 -28.11 10.94 -5.20
C ALA A 5 -27.78 10.20 -6.50
N GLY A 6 -28.20 10.76 -7.63
CA GLY A 6 -27.81 10.28 -8.95
C GLY A 6 -26.82 11.22 -9.62
N TYR A 7 -25.94 10.68 -10.45
CA TYR A 7 -24.92 11.45 -11.15
C TYR A 7 -25.26 11.62 -12.62
N TYR A 8 -25.12 12.84 -13.14
CA TYR A 8 -25.35 13.13 -14.55
C TYR A 8 -24.49 14.31 -15.02
N GLU A 9 -23.75 14.11 -16.12
CA GLU A 9 -22.96 15.13 -16.82
C GLU A 9 -22.09 16.04 -15.93
N GLY A 10 -21.47 15.44 -14.91
CA GLY A 10 -20.52 16.17 -14.05
C GLY A 10 -21.11 16.74 -12.77
N ASP A 11 -22.43 16.60 -12.56
CA ASP A 11 -23.10 17.07 -11.36
C ASP A 11 -23.82 15.93 -10.63
N LEU A 12 -23.92 16.09 -9.32
CA LEU A 12 -24.74 15.22 -8.47
C LEU A 12 -26.12 15.84 -8.31
N TYR A 13 -27.16 15.04 -8.46
CA TYR A 13 -28.55 15.45 -8.30
C TYR A 13 -29.15 14.76 -7.08
N LEU A 14 -29.54 15.55 -6.09
CA LEU A 14 -30.22 15.03 -4.91
C LEU A 14 -31.74 15.05 -5.10
N TRP A 15 -32.38 13.94 -4.79
CA TRP A 15 -33.84 13.83 -4.71
C TRP A 15 -34.21 13.01 -3.47
N GLY A 16 -35.49 13.01 -3.08
CA GLY A 16 -35.91 12.35 -1.86
C GLY A 16 -37.18 11.53 -2.02
N GLU A 17 -37.29 10.48 -1.20
CA GLU A 17 -38.46 9.62 -1.07
C GLU A 17 -39.10 9.86 0.32
N VAL A 18 -40.40 10.12 0.38
CA VAL A 18 -41.18 10.32 1.62
C VAL A 18 -42.11 9.13 1.86
N SER A 19 -42.48 8.90 3.13
CA SER A 19 -43.56 7.95 3.46
C SER A 19 -44.91 8.48 2.97
N GLU A 20 -45.87 7.58 2.73
CA GLU A 20 -47.21 7.95 2.23
C GLU A 20 -47.92 9.01 3.09
N ASP A 21 -47.65 9.03 4.40
CA ASP A 21 -48.24 9.96 5.37
C ASP A 21 -47.74 11.42 5.27
N ASP A 22 -46.60 11.67 4.61
CA ASP A 22 -45.87 12.95 4.66
C ASP A 22 -45.90 13.70 3.30
N ASN A 23 -46.86 13.34 2.44
CA ASN A 23 -46.97 13.80 1.06
C ASN A 23 -47.59 15.22 0.99
N ASP A 24 -46.76 16.26 1.09
CA ASP A 24 -47.17 17.66 0.86
C ASP A 24 -47.42 17.89 -0.66
N ILE A 25 -48.69 17.81 -1.07
CA ILE A 25 -49.12 17.77 -2.47
C ILE A 25 -48.95 19.12 -3.17
N ASN A 26 -48.08 19.17 -4.18
CA ASN A 26 -48.35 19.91 -5.41
C ASN A 26 -47.59 19.26 -6.60
N LYS A 27 -48.15 18.17 -7.13
CA LYS A 27 -47.55 17.36 -8.21
C LYS A 27 -47.90 17.97 -9.57
N GLN A 28 -47.09 18.92 -10.04
CA GLN A 28 -47.22 19.44 -11.40
C GLN A 28 -46.81 18.37 -12.43
N THR A 29 -47.72 17.99 -13.31
CA THR A 29 -47.43 17.24 -14.53
C THR A 29 -46.81 18.17 -15.57
N LYS A 30 -45.48 18.17 -15.71
CA LYS A 30 -44.79 18.82 -16.83
C LYS A 30 -44.24 17.76 -17.79
N GLY A 31 -44.66 17.83 -19.06
CA GLY A 31 -44.11 17.01 -20.14
C GLY A 31 -44.67 15.59 -20.29
N GLY A 32 -45.87 15.30 -19.76
CA GLY A 32 -46.56 14.01 -19.99
C GLY A 32 -45.98 12.79 -19.23
N ILE A 33 -44.98 13.00 -18.37
CA ILE A 33 -44.37 11.95 -17.54
C ILE A 33 -45.04 11.94 -16.17
N ARG A 34 -45.24 10.73 -15.61
CA ARG A 34 -45.91 10.55 -14.31
C ARG A 34 -45.02 11.05 -13.16
N PRO A 35 -45.57 11.80 -12.18
CA PRO A 35 -44.84 12.18 -10.97
C PRO A 35 -44.63 10.96 -10.08
N HIS A 36 -43.43 10.84 -9.51
CA HIS A 36 -43.14 9.78 -8.53
C HIS A 36 -44.11 9.92 -7.33
N PRO A 37 -44.84 8.87 -6.94
CA PRO A 37 -45.88 8.95 -5.91
C PRO A 37 -45.31 9.34 -4.54
N LEU A 38 -44.10 8.87 -4.23
CA LEU A 38 -43.39 9.14 -2.97
C LEU A 38 -42.30 10.22 -3.12
N GLY A 39 -42.29 10.99 -4.21
CA GLY A 39 -41.25 11.99 -4.45
C GLY A 39 -41.37 13.21 -3.54
N ALA A 40 -40.30 13.54 -2.82
CA ALA A 40 -40.22 14.72 -1.96
C ALA A 40 -40.24 16.04 -2.76
N SER A 41 -40.78 17.10 -2.14
CA SER A 41 -40.68 18.47 -2.67
C SER A 41 -39.31 19.08 -2.41
N ILE A 42 -38.90 20.09 -3.20
CA ILE A 42 -37.66 20.86 -2.99
C ILE A 42 -37.62 21.48 -1.58
N GLY A 43 -38.77 21.94 -1.08
CA GLY A 43 -38.87 22.52 0.27
C GLY A 43 -38.67 21.48 1.37
N GLY A 44 -39.19 20.26 1.17
CA GLY A 44 -38.92 19.11 2.05
C GLY A 44 -37.43 18.73 2.02
N LEU A 45 -36.86 18.55 0.83
CA LEU A 45 -35.46 18.17 0.67
C LEU A 45 -34.50 19.21 1.24
N SER A 46 -34.77 20.49 1.00
CA SER A 46 -33.97 21.59 1.56
C SER A 46 -34.05 21.66 3.08
N ARG A 47 -35.22 21.36 3.69
CA ARG A 47 -35.38 21.26 5.15
C ARG A 47 -34.57 20.08 5.71
N SER A 48 -34.63 18.92 5.06
CA SER A 48 -33.88 17.74 5.48
C SER A 48 -32.37 17.93 5.45
N LEU A 49 -31.88 18.79 4.56
CA LEU A 49 -30.47 19.16 4.46
C LEU A 49 -30.06 20.30 5.43
N LYS A 50 -31.00 20.97 6.13
CA LYS A 50 -30.66 21.98 7.15
C LYS A 50 -29.88 21.32 8.29
N GLY A 51 -28.69 21.86 8.60
CA GLY A 51 -27.75 21.28 9.58
C GLY A 51 -26.48 20.72 8.92
N THR A 52 -26.52 20.44 7.62
CA THR A 52 -25.29 20.36 6.81
C THR A 52 -24.76 21.78 6.56
N SER A 53 -23.45 21.96 6.35
CA SER A 53 -22.78 23.27 6.13
C SER A 53 -23.25 24.02 4.85
N LEU A 54 -24.31 23.55 4.20
CA LEU A 54 -24.79 23.96 2.91
C LEU A 54 -25.59 25.27 2.94
N LYS A 55 -25.11 26.26 2.17
CA LYS A 55 -25.90 27.43 1.77
C LYS A 55 -26.60 27.18 0.43
N ILE A 56 -27.49 26.19 0.35
CA ILE A 56 -28.26 25.95 -0.89
C ILE A 56 -29.28 27.09 -1.06
N ARG A 57 -29.14 27.89 -2.12
CA ARG A 57 -30.16 28.87 -2.54
C ARG A 57 -31.21 28.15 -3.42
N PRO A 58 -32.44 27.89 -2.92
CA PRO A 58 -33.36 26.93 -3.54
C PRO A 58 -33.86 27.29 -4.95
N ARG A 59 -33.84 28.58 -5.33
CA ARG A 59 -34.46 29.07 -6.58
C ARG A 59 -33.61 28.86 -7.84
N VAL A 60 -32.31 28.58 -7.73
CA VAL A 60 -31.39 28.60 -8.90
C VAL A 60 -30.93 27.19 -9.32
N SER A 61 -31.03 26.18 -8.44
CA SER A 61 -30.48 24.84 -8.68
C SER A 61 -31.51 23.70 -8.73
N SER A 62 -32.80 23.99 -8.59
CA SER A 62 -33.84 22.96 -8.59
C SER A 62 -34.43 22.71 -9.98
N SER A 63 -34.48 21.45 -10.42
CA SER A 63 -35.12 21.06 -11.69
C SER A 63 -35.98 19.81 -11.53
N LEU A 64 -37.04 19.72 -12.33
CA LEU A 64 -37.76 18.46 -12.51
C LEU A 64 -36.90 17.55 -13.39
N VAL A 65 -36.55 16.37 -12.89
CA VAL A 65 -35.68 15.41 -13.60
C VAL A 65 -36.39 14.08 -13.79
N LYS A 66 -35.98 13.34 -14.82
CA LYS A 66 -36.47 11.99 -15.07
C LYS A 66 -35.55 10.98 -14.40
N ILE A 67 -36.15 10.05 -13.66
CA ILE A 67 -35.47 8.89 -13.08
C ILE A 67 -36.11 7.61 -13.59
N TRP A 68 -35.30 6.65 -14.01
CA TRP A 68 -35.76 5.37 -14.54
C TRP A 68 -35.76 4.33 -13.44
N LEU A 69 -36.95 3.90 -13.01
CA LEU A 69 -37.11 3.03 -11.85
C LEU A 69 -37.87 1.75 -12.21
N PRO A 70 -37.55 0.63 -11.55
CA PRO A 70 -38.34 -0.58 -11.66
C PRO A 70 -39.76 -0.32 -11.18
N THR A 71 -40.74 -0.75 -11.96
CA THR A 71 -42.15 -0.43 -11.80
C THR A 71 -43.00 -1.68 -11.98
N ILE A 72 -43.92 -1.87 -11.03
CA ILE A 72 -44.89 -2.97 -11.01
C ILE A 72 -46.28 -2.35 -10.94
N ASN A 73 -47.19 -2.80 -11.80
CA ASN A 73 -48.59 -2.32 -11.81
C ASN A 73 -48.71 -0.79 -11.84
N ASN A 74 -47.88 -0.11 -12.65
CA ASN A 74 -47.79 1.35 -12.73
C ASN A 74 -47.34 2.08 -11.44
N ASN A 75 -46.77 1.40 -10.45
CA ASN A 75 -46.16 2.01 -9.27
C ASN A 75 -44.66 1.70 -9.21
N PRO A 76 -43.79 2.69 -8.91
CA PRO A 76 -42.37 2.44 -8.74
C PRO A 76 -42.16 1.59 -7.49
N ILE A 77 -41.19 0.68 -7.54
CA ILE A 77 -40.79 -0.08 -6.36
C ILE A 77 -40.09 0.89 -5.39
N PRO A 78 -40.58 1.00 -4.15
CA PRO A 78 -39.94 1.82 -3.12
C PRO A 78 -38.54 1.32 -2.81
N SER A 79 -37.68 2.20 -2.32
CA SER A 79 -36.35 1.79 -1.86
C SER A 79 -36.47 0.76 -0.73
N SER A 80 -35.60 -0.26 -0.68
CA SER A 80 -35.67 -1.35 0.32
C SER A 80 -35.63 -0.87 1.78
N ASP A 81 -35.01 0.29 2.02
CA ASP A 81 -34.96 0.95 3.33
C ASP A 81 -36.29 1.64 3.71
N ALA A 82 -37.28 1.67 2.81
CA ALA A 82 -38.66 2.08 3.08
C ALA A 82 -39.51 0.95 3.70
N GLY A 83 -38.95 -0.25 3.87
CA GLY A 83 -39.58 -1.35 4.62
C GLY A 83 -40.62 -2.18 3.86
N LEU A 84 -40.62 -2.12 2.52
CA LEU A 84 -41.59 -2.84 1.68
C LEU A 84 -40.90 -3.99 0.92
N ALA A 85 -41.47 -5.20 0.99
CA ALA A 85 -40.96 -6.38 0.29
C ALA A 85 -41.12 -6.23 -1.24
N PRO A 86 -40.14 -6.65 -2.06
CA PRO A 86 -40.27 -6.60 -3.51
C PRO A 86 -41.39 -7.55 -3.98
N PRO A 87 -42.39 -7.08 -4.74
CA PRO A 87 -43.47 -7.94 -5.22
C PRO A 87 -42.98 -8.92 -6.30
N GLU A 88 -43.48 -10.16 -6.28
CA GLU A 88 -43.35 -11.12 -7.38
C GLU A 88 -44.27 -10.71 -8.55
N ALA A 89 -43.79 -9.83 -9.43
CA ALA A 89 -44.56 -9.38 -10.61
C ALA A 89 -43.65 -9.03 -11.79
N ASN A 90 -44.27 -8.87 -12.97
CA ASN A 90 -43.57 -8.44 -14.19
C ASN A 90 -42.98 -7.04 -14.03
N LEU A 91 -41.66 -7.00 -13.79
CA LEU A 91 -40.90 -5.80 -13.54
C LEU A 91 -40.51 -5.12 -14.85
N THR A 92 -40.85 -3.84 -14.99
CA THR A 92 -40.46 -3.02 -16.14
C THR A 92 -39.80 -1.73 -15.66
N VAL A 93 -38.82 -1.22 -16.40
CA VAL A 93 -38.16 0.05 -16.07
C VAL A 93 -38.81 1.16 -16.88
N VAL A 94 -39.42 2.13 -16.20
CA VAL A 94 -40.14 3.25 -16.83
C VAL A 94 -39.72 4.59 -16.20
N PRO A 95 -39.87 5.72 -16.92
CA PRO A 95 -39.46 7.02 -16.40
C PRO A 95 -40.49 7.61 -15.44
N TRP A 96 -40.00 8.12 -14.32
CA TRP A 96 -40.73 8.88 -13.32
C TRP A 96 -40.16 10.29 -13.18
N SER A 97 -41.00 11.27 -12.89
CA SER A 97 -40.54 12.65 -12.63
C SER A 97 -40.40 12.91 -11.13
N VAL A 98 -39.24 13.41 -10.73
CA VAL A 98 -38.90 13.82 -9.35
C VAL A 98 -38.36 15.24 -9.33
N GLN A 99 -38.59 15.96 -8.23
CA GLN A 99 -37.91 17.24 -8.02
C GLN A 99 -36.51 16.96 -7.46
N ALA A 100 -35.47 17.47 -8.13
CA ALA A 100 -34.09 17.30 -7.70
C ALA A 100 -33.37 18.63 -7.54
N ILE A 101 -32.41 18.67 -6.61
CA ILE A 101 -31.44 19.76 -6.46
C ILE A 101 -30.17 19.35 -7.18
N ARG A 102 -29.80 20.09 -8.22
CA ARG A 102 -28.50 19.97 -8.89
C ARG A 102 -27.42 20.57 -7.99
N LEU A 103 -26.40 19.78 -7.69
CA LEU A 103 -25.25 20.20 -6.90
C LEU A 103 -24.05 20.37 -7.83
N PRO A 104 -23.51 21.60 -7.95
CA PRO A 104 -22.17 21.80 -8.49
C PRO A 104 -21.14 21.00 -7.68
N LEU A 105 -19.99 20.70 -8.28
CA LEU A 105 -18.96 19.88 -7.66
C LEU A 105 -18.49 20.37 -6.29
N GLU A 106 -18.31 21.68 -6.11
CA GLU A 106 -17.96 22.30 -4.81
C GLU A 106 -18.98 21.92 -3.73
N THR A 107 -20.25 22.15 -4.02
CA THR A 107 -21.36 21.82 -3.13
C THR A 107 -21.51 20.31 -2.93
N THR A 108 -21.21 19.52 -3.96
CA THR A 108 -21.23 18.05 -3.91
C THR A 108 -20.26 17.53 -2.86
N VAL A 109 -19.02 18.00 -2.86
CA VAL A 109 -18.01 17.58 -1.88
C VAL A 109 -18.43 17.96 -0.46
N ASP A 110 -18.96 19.17 -0.27
CA ASP A 110 -19.47 19.61 1.03
C ASP A 110 -20.61 18.73 1.55
N VAL A 111 -21.57 18.36 0.69
CA VAL A 111 -22.67 17.45 1.05
C VAL A 111 -22.12 16.09 1.45
N ILE A 112 -21.29 15.50 0.60
CA ILE A 112 -20.75 14.15 0.80
C ILE A 112 -19.96 14.10 2.12
N CYS A 113 -19.14 15.12 2.40
CA CYS A 113 -18.43 15.25 3.67
C CYS A 113 -19.38 15.37 4.87
N ALA A 114 -20.47 16.14 4.75
CA ALA A 114 -21.43 16.34 5.84
C ALA A 114 -22.25 15.08 6.19
N VAL A 115 -22.47 14.19 5.22
CA VAL A 115 -23.21 12.93 5.38
C VAL A 115 -22.31 11.71 5.62
N MET A 116 -20.99 11.86 5.47
CA MET A 116 -20.04 10.77 5.59
C MET A 116 -20.13 10.08 6.96
N GLY A 117 -20.34 8.76 6.95
CA GLY A 117 -20.46 7.95 8.17
C GLY A 117 -21.80 8.08 8.91
N LYS A 118 -22.76 8.86 8.40
CA LYS A 118 -24.09 9.00 8.99
C LYS A 118 -25.09 8.10 8.29
N LYS A 119 -25.90 7.36 9.06
CA LYS A 119 -27.08 6.65 8.55
C LYS A 119 -28.30 7.58 8.44
N THR A 120 -28.40 8.54 9.35
CA THR A 120 -29.47 9.53 9.43
C THR A 120 -28.87 10.91 9.68
N LEU A 121 -29.48 11.93 9.07
CA LEU A 121 -29.18 13.34 9.34
C LEU A 121 -29.90 13.80 10.62
N ASP A 122 -29.49 14.93 11.18
CA ASP A 122 -30.09 15.51 12.38
C ASP A 122 -31.58 15.86 12.20
N SER A 123 -32.01 16.03 10.94
CA SER A 123 -33.40 16.20 10.54
C SER A 123 -34.26 14.91 10.60
N GLY A 124 -33.65 13.75 10.90
CA GLY A 124 -34.28 12.44 10.82
C GLY A 124 -34.34 11.84 9.42
N ALA A 125 -33.79 12.53 8.40
CA ALA A 125 -33.72 11.99 7.04
C ALA A 125 -32.67 10.87 6.94
N VAL A 126 -33.03 9.77 6.29
CA VAL A 126 -32.14 8.62 6.05
C VAL A 126 -31.27 8.89 4.83
N VAL A 127 -29.98 8.56 4.94
CA VAL A 127 -29.01 8.64 3.84
C VAL A 127 -29.14 7.38 2.99
N GLY A 128 -29.57 7.51 1.74
CA GLY A 128 -29.73 6.38 0.83
C GLY A 128 -28.41 5.70 0.48
N ALA A 129 -28.46 4.41 0.13
CA ALA A 129 -27.27 3.60 -0.20
C ALA A 129 -26.42 4.17 -1.35
N ASP A 130 -27.06 4.86 -2.30
CA ASP A 130 -26.42 5.57 -3.40
C ASP A 130 -25.65 6.82 -2.92
N LEU A 131 -26.17 7.56 -1.95
CA LEU A 131 -25.43 8.67 -1.34
C LEU A 131 -24.25 8.15 -0.50
N VAL A 132 -24.42 7.03 0.22
CA VAL A 132 -23.31 6.33 0.91
C VAL A 132 -22.24 5.91 -0.10
N TYR A 133 -22.62 5.33 -1.25
CA TYR A 133 -21.70 4.96 -2.32
C TYR A 133 -20.85 6.16 -2.77
N TRP A 134 -21.44 7.34 -2.97
CA TRP A 134 -20.69 8.54 -3.33
C TRP A 134 -19.71 9.01 -2.24
N THR A 135 -19.95 8.70 -0.96
CA THR A 135 -18.97 8.94 0.11
C THR A 135 -17.73 8.05 -0.05
N ASP A 136 -17.90 6.81 -0.48
CA ASP A 136 -16.78 5.90 -0.74
C ASP A 136 -16.00 6.31 -1.98
N VAL A 137 -16.68 6.79 -3.03
CA VAL A 137 -16.04 7.36 -4.22
C VAL A 137 -15.21 8.59 -3.87
N LEU A 138 -15.74 9.51 -3.04
CA LEU A 138 -14.99 10.68 -2.59
C LEU A 138 -13.75 10.30 -1.74
N ARG A 139 -13.89 9.30 -0.86
CA ARG A 139 -12.76 8.77 -0.09
C ARG A 139 -11.69 8.17 -1.00
N PHE A 140 -12.11 7.43 -2.03
CA PHE A 140 -11.19 6.86 -3.01
C PHE A 140 -10.44 7.95 -3.79
N ALA A 141 -11.13 9.00 -4.26
CA ALA A 141 -10.50 10.16 -4.88
C ALA A 141 -9.52 10.87 -3.91
N GLY A 142 -9.94 11.11 -2.67
CA GLY A 142 -9.11 11.73 -1.63
C GLY A 142 -7.87 10.91 -1.29
N LEU A 143 -7.96 9.57 -1.33
CA LEU A 143 -6.82 8.68 -1.12
C LEU A 143 -5.74 8.86 -2.20
N HIS A 144 -6.12 8.98 -3.48
CA HIS A 144 -5.15 9.26 -4.54
C HIS A 144 -4.49 10.62 -4.37
N VAL A 145 -5.24 11.64 -3.98
CA VAL A 145 -4.66 12.96 -3.68
C VAL A 145 -3.69 12.88 -2.50
N ALA A 146 -4.08 12.22 -1.41
CA ALA A 146 -3.22 12.05 -0.23
C ALA A 146 -1.93 11.27 -0.55
N ARG A 147 -1.99 10.31 -1.47
CA ARG A 147 -0.84 9.55 -1.97
C ARG A 147 -0.05 10.25 -3.07
N GLN A 148 -0.43 11.47 -3.47
CA GLN A 148 0.18 12.21 -4.57
C GLN A 148 0.12 11.47 -5.92
N GLN A 149 -0.93 10.67 -6.12
CA GLN A 149 -1.17 9.85 -7.32
C GLN A 149 -2.08 10.58 -8.31
N PHE A 150 -1.63 11.73 -8.80
CA PHE A 150 -2.35 12.53 -9.79
C PHE A 150 -1.37 13.35 -10.64
N LEU A 151 -1.77 13.69 -11.87
CA LEU A 151 -0.96 14.45 -12.81
C LEU A 151 -1.79 15.53 -13.50
N PRO A 152 -1.18 16.67 -13.86
CA PRO A 152 -1.86 17.71 -14.62
C PRO A 152 -2.06 17.26 -16.07
N ASP A 153 -3.18 17.66 -16.67
CA ASP A 153 -3.58 17.27 -18.01
C ASP A 153 -4.21 18.44 -18.77
N LEU A 154 -4.39 18.27 -20.08
CA LEU A 154 -5.04 19.24 -20.95
C LEU A 154 -5.98 18.54 -21.94
N THR A 155 -7.25 18.45 -21.54
CA THR A 155 -8.31 17.79 -22.32
C THR A 155 -8.92 18.71 -23.37
N VAL A 156 -9.44 18.11 -24.45
CA VAL A 156 -10.09 18.81 -25.57
C VAL A 156 -11.51 18.27 -25.73
N ASP A 157 -12.53 19.14 -25.56
CA ASP A 157 -13.93 18.83 -25.89
C ASP A 157 -14.51 19.91 -26.81
N LYS A 158 -15.00 19.54 -28.00
CA LYS A 158 -15.64 20.46 -28.97
C LYS A 158 -14.87 21.78 -29.17
N ASN A 159 -13.53 21.69 -29.33
CA ASN A 159 -12.59 22.82 -29.45
C ASN A 159 -12.40 23.70 -28.20
N ALA A 160 -12.89 23.26 -27.03
CA ALA A 160 -12.59 23.87 -25.74
C ALA A 160 -11.47 23.09 -25.04
N TYR A 161 -10.40 23.80 -24.68
CA TYR A 161 -9.28 23.24 -23.93
C TYR A 161 -9.51 23.44 -22.44
N THR A 162 -9.38 22.35 -21.68
CA THR A 162 -9.60 22.36 -20.23
C THR A 162 -8.41 21.73 -19.51
N ALA A 163 -7.76 22.53 -18.67
CA ALA A 163 -6.72 22.12 -17.76
C ALA A 163 -7.34 21.42 -16.55
N VAL A 164 -6.98 20.17 -16.33
CA VAL A 164 -7.54 19.30 -15.29
C VAL A 164 -6.44 18.54 -14.58
N TRP A 165 -6.67 18.15 -13.32
CA TRP A 165 -5.86 17.15 -12.64
C TRP A 165 -6.54 15.79 -12.74
N THR A 166 -5.80 14.79 -13.22
CA THR A 166 -6.31 13.43 -13.40
C THR A 166 -5.62 12.46 -12.45
N PRO A 167 -6.36 11.50 -11.87
CA PRO A 167 -5.80 10.43 -11.05
C PRO A 167 -4.85 9.55 -11.86
N VAL A 168 -3.86 9.00 -11.17
CA VAL A 168 -2.97 7.97 -11.69
C VAL A 168 -3.22 6.69 -10.88
N PHE A 169 -3.78 5.67 -11.52
CA PHE A 169 -4.08 4.40 -10.86
C PHE A 169 -2.82 3.53 -10.81
N VAL A 170 -2.22 3.42 -9.63
CA VAL A 170 -1.05 2.57 -9.35
C VAL A 170 -1.43 1.51 -8.31
N ASP A 171 -0.74 0.37 -8.29
CA ASP A 171 -0.96 -0.71 -7.32
C ASP A 171 -2.37 -1.33 -7.41
N ASP A 172 -2.98 -1.66 -6.26
CA ASP A 172 -4.33 -2.23 -6.12
C ASP A 172 -5.48 -1.25 -6.45
N SER A 173 -5.16 -0.06 -6.96
CA SER A 173 -6.15 0.98 -7.24
C SER A 173 -7.14 0.58 -8.33
N LEU A 174 -6.70 -0.19 -9.32
CA LEU A 174 -7.59 -0.70 -10.39
C LEU A 174 -8.57 -1.74 -9.85
N GLU A 175 -8.13 -2.64 -8.98
CA GLU A 175 -9.01 -3.62 -8.31
C GLU A 175 -10.06 -2.91 -7.44
N ARG A 176 -9.64 -1.89 -6.68
CA ARG A 176 -10.56 -1.06 -5.88
C ARG A 176 -11.56 -0.32 -6.76
N LEU A 177 -11.13 0.21 -7.90
CA LEU A 177 -12.00 0.86 -8.87
C LEU A 177 -13.03 -0.14 -9.43
N SER A 178 -12.61 -1.33 -9.85
CA SER A 178 -13.50 -2.40 -10.30
C SER A 178 -14.51 -2.80 -9.21
N GLY A 179 -14.04 -2.94 -7.96
CA GLY A 179 -14.92 -3.22 -6.82
C GLY A 179 -15.89 -2.09 -6.49
N LEU A 180 -15.62 -0.84 -6.88
CA LEU A 180 -16.59 0.25 -6.82
C LEU A 180 -17.59 0.17 -7.99
N VAL A 181 -17.14 -0.16 -9.20
CA VAL A 181 -18.01 -0.37 -10.37
C VAL A 181 -19.06 -1.45 -10.08
N GLU A 182 -18.64 -2.60 -9.55
CA GLU A 182 -19.53 -3.73 -9.22
C GLU A 182 -20.56 -3.39 -8.14
N ARG A 183 -20.18 -2.55 -7.17
CA ARG A 183 -21.04 -2.15 -6.05
C ARG A 183 -21.89 -0.92 -6.35
N MET A 184 -21.77 -0.30 -7.52
CA MET A 184 -22.51 0.92 -7.85
C MET A 184 -24.02 0.65 -7.81
N PRO A 185 -24.79 1.32 -6.91
CA PRO A 185 -26.23 1.16 -6.88
C PRO A 185 -26.86 1.62 -8.18
N ALA A 186 -27.83 0.85 -8.72
CA ALA A 186 -28.48 1.19 -9.99
C ALA A 186 -29.15 2.58 -9.97
N VAL A 187 -29.66 3.01 -8.82
CA VAL A 187 -30.26 4.35 -8.61
C VAL A 187 -29.25 5.47 -8.84
N ALA A 188 -27.97 5.27 -8.54
CA ALA A 188 -26.92 6.27 -8.75
C ALA A 188 -26.72 6.64 -10.24
N ARG A 189 -27.13 5.74 -11.15
CA ARG A 189 -27.06 5.88 -12.62
C ARG A 189 -28.43 5.89 -13.31
N ALA A 190 -29.52 6.04 -12.55
CA ALA A 190 -30.88 5.98 -13.08
C ALA A 190 -31.39 7.31 -13.65
N LEU A 191 -30.64 8.41 -13.47
CA LEU A 191 -31.05 9.74 -13.91
C LEU A 191 -30.79 9.99 -15.39
N ALA A 192 -31.77 10.62 -16.04
CA ALA A 192 -31.69 11.06 -17.43
C ALA A 192 -32.41 12.42 -17.62
N PRO A 193 -31.85 13.54 -17.12
CA PRO A 193 -32.53 14.84 -17.13
C PRO A 193 -32.88 15.36 -18.54
N THR A 194 -32.01 15.12 -19.53
CA THR A 194 -32.13 15.68 -20.89
C THR A 194 -32.44 14.62 -21.96
N GLU A 195 -32.30 13.33 -21.67
CA GLU A 195 -32.51 12.26 -22.64
C GLU A 195 -33.99 11.84 -22.76
N ALA A 196 -34.35 11.33 -23.95
CA ALA A 196 -35.68 10.78 -24.23
C ALA A 196 -35.83 9.31 -23.78
N GLY A 197 -34.72 8.59 -23.61
CA GLY A 197 -34.69 7.16 -23.28
C GLY A 197 -33.98 6.82 -21.96
N PRO A 198 -33.85 5.53 -21.63
CA PRO A 198 -33.15 5.09 -20.42
C PRO A 198 -31.65 5.40 -20.51
N PRO A 199 -31.00 5.73 -19.38
CA PRO A 199 -29.58 6.05 -19.35
C PRO A 199 -28.76 4.85 -19.84
N ARG A 200 -27.89 5.11 -20.83
CA ARG A 200 -27.05 4.09 -21.47
C ARG A 200 -25.60 4.04 -20.98
N ARG A 201 -25.18 5.01 -20.17
CA ARG A 201 -23.80 5.11 -19.69
C ARG A 201 -23.48 3.95 -18.75
N SER A 202 -22.29 3.38 -18.93
CA SER A 202 -21.80 2.30 -18.07
C SER A 202 -21.46 2.82 -16.66
N ALA A 203 -21.49 1.94 -15.66
CA ALA A 203 -21.05 2.29 -14.31
C ALA A 203 -19.57 2.71 -14.27
N GLN A 204 -18.74 2.10 -15.14
CA GLN A 204 -17.33 2.43 -15.27
C GLN A 204 -17.11 3.85 -15.80
N GLU A 205 -17.84 4.29 -16.82
CA GLU A 205 -17.78 5.66 -17.34
C GLU A 205 -18.17 6.69 -16.28
N ILE A 206 -19.31 6.46 -15.60
CA ILE A 206 -19.83 7.35 -14.56
C ILE A 206 -18.83 7.49 -13.41
N LEU A 207 -18.30 6.36 -12.93
CA LEU A 207 -17.34 6.34 -11.84
C LEU A 207 -16.03 7.04 -12.25
N SER A 208 -15.49 6.73 -13.43
CA SER A 208 -14.24 7.33 -13.92
C SER A 208 -14.37 8.85 -14.04
N GLN A 209 -15.50 9.32 -14.59
CA GLN A 209 -15.78 10.75 -14.68
C GLN A 209 -15.88 11.40 -13.29
N ALA A 210 -16.60 10.77 -12.36
CA ALA A 210 -16.76 11.29 -11.00
C ALA A 210 -15.43 11.36 -10.24
N VAL A 211 -14.60 10.31 -10.30
CA VAL A 211 -13.28 10.29 -9.67
C VAL A 211 -12.37 11.35 -10.27
N ASN A 212 -12.31 11.49 -11.60
CA ASN A 212 -11.51 12.52 -12.26
C ASN A 212 -11.87 13.93 -11.77
N MET A 213 -13.16 14.24 -11.69
CA MET A 213 -13.61 15.55 -11.23
C MET A 213 -13.34 15.77 -9.73
N MET A 214 -13.61 14.77 -8.89
CA MET A 214 -13.34 14.88 -7.45
C MET A 214 -11.85 15.10 -7.18
N VAL A 215 -10.97 14.39 -7.89
CA VAL A 215 -9.51 14.61 -7.81
C VAL A 215 -9.14 16.02 -8.28
N ASP A 216 -9.64 16.47 -9.43
CA ASP A 216 -9.42 17.83 -9.91
C ASP A 216 -9.80 18.88 -8.87
N TYR A 217 -11.00 18.74 -8.29
CA TYR A 217 -11.49 19.67 -7.29
C TYR A 217 -10.66 19.66 -6.00
N ILE A 218 -10.32 18.49 -5.45
CA ILE A 218 -9.54 18.40 -4.20
C ILE A 218 -8.15 19.01 -4.40
N VAL A 219 -7.47 18.70 -5.51
CA VAL A 219 -6.12 19.26 -5.80
C VAL A 219 -6.19 20.77 -6.01
N ARG A 220 -7.15 21.23 -6.80
CA ARG A 220 -7.33 22.65 -7.14
C ARG A 220 -7.73 23.47 -5.92
N SER A 221 -8.66 23.00 -5.09
CA SER A 221 -9.09 23.69 -3.87
C SER A 221 -7.95 23.85 -2.85
N ALA A 222 -7.07 22.85 -2.73
CA ALA A 222 -5.86 22.96 -1.92
C ALA A 222 -4.88 24.01 -2.46
N ALA A 223 -4.75 24.14 -3.78
CA ALA A 223 -3.87 25.14 -4.41
C ALA A 223 -4.43 26.57 -4.31
N SER A 224 -5.76 26.73 -4.42
CA SER A 224 -6.43 28.04 -4.42
C SER A 224 -6.41 28.76 -3.06
N GLY A 225 -6.24 28.05 -1.94
CA GLY A 225 -6.13 28.65 -0.59
C GLY A 225 -4.96 29.64 -0.41
N SER A 226 -4.04 29.71 -1.38
CA SER A 226 -2.87 30.59 -1.40
C SER A 226 -2.99 31.81 -2.32
N HIS A 227 -4.07 31.95 -3.10
CA HIS A 227 -4.20 33.00 -4.11
C HIS A 227 -5.32 33.97 -3.76
N THR A 228 -4.95 35.19 -3.39
CA THR A 228 -5.87 36.33 -3.42
C THR A 228 -6.43 36.46 -4.84
N PRO A 229 -7.76 36.57 -5.03
CA PRO A 229 -8.32 36.92 -6.32
C PRO A 229 -7.80 38.31 -6.68
N MET A 230 -6.80 38.40 -7.55
CA MET A 230 -6.40 39.68 -8.13
C MET A 230 -7.51 40.12 -9.10
N THR A 231 -8.51 40.79 -8.56
CA THR A 231 -9.56 41.45 -9.33
C THR A 231 -8.97 42.66 -10.05
N GLY A 232 -9.11 42.72 -11.38
CA GLY A 232 -9.07 44.01 -12.10
C GLY A 232 -8.21 44.15 -13.36
N ARG A 233 -7.37 43.18 -13.74
CA ARG A 233 -6.67 43.23 -15.05
C ARG A 233 -6.85 41.92 -15.82
N ARG A 234 -7.19 42.04 -17.11
CA ARG A 234 -7.19 40.93 -18.07
C ARG A 234 -5.77 40.36 -18.08
N LYS A 235 -5.58 39.16 -17.52
CA LYS A 235 -4.26 38.53 -17.46
C LYS A 235 -3.76 38.30 -18.88
N ILE A 236 -2.62 38.88 -19.21
CA ILE A 236 -1.91 38.63 -20.46
C ILE A 236 -0.87 37.58 -20.10
N PHE A 237 -0.94 36.43 -20.76
CA PHE A 237 0.04 35.37 -20.62
C PHE A 237 1.08 35.47 -21.72
N SER A 238 2.33 35.15 -21.40
CA SER A 238 3.45 35.15 -22.35
C SER A 238 3.48 33.90 -23.23
N SER A 239 2.90 32.79 -22.77
CA SER A 239 2.92 31.49 -23.46
C SER A 239 1.70 30.62 -23.11
N ALA A 240 1.48 29.56 -23.89
CA ALA A 240 0.47 28.54 -23.57
C ALA A 240 0.74 27.84 -22.23
N HIS A 241 2.01 27.61 -21.89
CA HIS A 241 2.39 26.97 -20.62
C HIS A 241 1.96 27.82 -19.41
N GLU A 242 2.17 29.14 -19.46
CA GLU A 242 1.79 30.04 -18.37
C GLU A 242 0.26 30.09 -18.20
N LEU A 243 -0.47 30.13 -19.33
CA LEU A 243 -1.94 30.05 -19.32
C LEU A 243 -2.43 28.72 -18.74
N TRP A 244 -1.81 27.59 -19.10
CA TRP A 244 -2.16 26.26 -18.60
C TRP A 244 -1.89 26.12 -17.09
N LEU A 245 -0.70 26.52 -16.62
CA LEU A 245 -0.36 26.49 -15.19
C LEU A 245 -1.29 27.37 -14.35
N TYR A 246 -1.71 28.52 -14.91
CA TYR A 246 -2.72 29.34 -14.27
C TYR A 246 -4.10 28.64 -14.24
N ALA A 247 -4.52 28.06 -15.36
CA ALA A 247 -5.81 27.38 -15.47
C ALA A 247 -5.93 26.18 -14.52
N LEU A 248 -4.84 25.44 -14.26
CA LEU A 248 -4.77 24.34 -13.28
C LEU A 248 -5.05 24.79 -11.84
N LYS A 249 -4.80 26.07 -11.51
CA LYS A 249 -5.02 26.64 -10.17
C LYS A 249 -6.34 27.41 -10.03
N ALA A 250 -6.97 27.74 -11.15
CA ALA A 250 -8.10 28.67 -11.23
C ALA A 250 -9.32 28.00 -11.89
N THR A 251 -9.80 28.50 -13.03
CA THR A 251 -11.08 28.14 -13.64
C THR A 251 -11.06 26.88 -14.51
N GLY A 252 -9.89 26.30 -14.78
CA GLY A 252 -9.72 25.13 -15.64
C GLY A 252 -9.80 25.44 -17.14
N ARG A 253 -10.52 26.48 -17.54
CA ARG A 253 -10.64 26.87 -18.95
C ARG A 253 -9.36 27.50 -19.49
N VAL A 254 -8.84 26.93 -20.58
CA VAL A 254 -7.69 27.45 -21.34
C VAL A 254 -8.25 28.07 -22.62
N ALA A 255 -8.31 29.41 -22.67
CA ALA A 255 -8.84 30.13 -23.82
C ALA A 255 -7.77 31.07 -24.41
N GLY A 256 -7.45 30.89 -25.70
CA GLY A 256 -6.52 31.75 -26.43
C GLY A 256 -5.89 31.03 -27.62
N THR A 257 -6.54 31.10 -28.79
CA THR A 257 -6.05 30.47 -30.04
C THR A 257 -4.67 31.00 -30.47
N GLN A 258 -4.28 32.18 -30.00
CA GLN A 258 -3.00 32.84 -30.27
C GLN A 258 -1.76 32.19 -29.64
N TYR A 259 -1.91 31.15 -28.81
CA TYR A 259 -0.80 30.58 -28.02
C TYR A 259 -0.31 29.21 -28.49
N GLY A 260 -0.85 28.62 -29.57
CA GLY A 260 -0.42 27.29 -30.02
C GLY A 260 -0.79 26.17 -29.02
N ILE A 261 -2.01 26.22 -28.46
CA ILE A 261 -2.44 25.28 -27.41
C ILE A 261 -2.44 23.81 -27.88
N SER A 262 -2.63 23.55 -29.17
CA SER A 262 -2.57 22.19 -29.75
C SER A 262 -1.22 21.51 -29.54
N ASP A 263 -0.13 22.27 -29.67
CA ASP A 263 1.22 21.75 -29.51
C ASP A 263 1.46 21.42 -28.02
N LEU A 264 0.97 22.30 -27.13
CA LEU A 264 0.99 22.05 -25.70
C LEU A 264 0.22 20.79 -25.29
N VAL A 265 -0.94 20.50 -25.91
CA VAL A 265 -1.66 19.23 -25.65
C VAL A 265 -0.78 18.04 -25.97
N THR A 266 -0.10 18.09 -27.13
CA THR A 266 0.81 17.03 -27.56
C THR A 266 1.97 16.89 -26.59
N ASP A 267 2.60 17.99 -26.18
CA ASP A 267 3.72 18.00 -25.23
C ASP A 267 3.31 17.45 -23.86
N VAL A 268 2.14 17.84 -23.34
CA VAL A 268 1.62 17.35 -22.06
C VAL A 268 1.34 15.86 -22.14
N HIS A 269 0.67 15.39 -23.20
CA HIS A 269 0.41 13.96 -23.37
C HIS A 269 1.72 13.17 -23.53
N GLN A 270 2.69 13.66 -24.31
CA GLN A 270 4.01 13.03 -24.44
C GLN A 270 4.78 12.98 -23.11
N TRP A 271 4.69 14.04 -22.31
CA TRP A 271 5.30 14.09 -20.98
C TRP A 271 4.65 13.09 -20.00
N ARG A 272 3.32 12.93 -20.06
CA ARG A 272 2.55 11.97 -19.24
C ARG A 272 2.68 10.53 -19.69
N TRP A 273 2.89 10.32 -20.99
CA TRP A 273 2.92 9.04 -21.68
C TRP A 273 3.68 7.93 -20.94
N PRO A 274 4.90 8.16 -20.39
CA PRO A 274 5.66 7.10 -19.73
C PRO A 274 5.01 6.57 -18.45
N ILE A 275 4.13 7.36 -17.81
CA ILE A 275 3.36 6.96 -16.63
C ILE A 275 2.04 6.31 -17.06
N ASP A 276 1.35 6.89 -18.04
CA ASP A 276 0.08 6.36 -18.55
C ASP A 276 0.27 4.95 -19.14
N ILE A 277 1.35 4.72 -19.88
CA ILE A 277 1.73 3.39 -20.36
C ILE A 277 1.89 2.40 -19.22
N ARG A 278 2.66 2.78 -18.17
CA ARG A 278 2.94 1.89 -17.05
C ARG A 278 1.68 1.53 -16.31
N THR A 279 0.74 2.45 -16.17
CA THR A 279 -0.50 2.18 -15.44
C THR A 279 -1.51 1.38 -16.25
N ARG A 280 -1.58 1.58 -17.58
CA ARG A 280 -2.55 0.91 -18.46
C ARG A 280 -2.14 -0.49 -18.90
N HIS A 281 -0.85 -0.73 -19.13
CA HIS A 281 -0.40 -2.04 -19.58
C HIS A 281 -0.19 -3.00 -18.40
N PRO A 282 -0.63 -4.27 -18.54
CA PRO A 282 -0.47 -5.29 -17.50
C PRO A 282 0.95 -5.86 -17.45
N ILE A 283 1.91 -5.19 -18.09
CA ILE A 283 3.28 -5.66 -18.26
C ILE A 283 4.20 -4.76 -17.45
N GLN A 284 5.23 -5.35 -16.84
CA GLN A 284 6.28 -4.63 -16.14
C GLN A 284 7.67 -5.18 -16.47
N LEU A 285 8.68 -4.34 -16.31
CA LEU A 285 10.08 -4.72 -16.50
C LEU A 285 10.64 -5.33 -15.20
N CYS A 286 11.31 -6.47 -15.35
CA CYS A 286 11.94 -7.20 -14.26
C CYS A 286 13.44 -7.39 -14.55
N PHE A 287 14.28 -7.10 -13.56
CA PHE A 287 15.72 -7.33 -13.61
C PHE A 287 16.08 -8.53 -12.77
N ARG A 288 16.71 -9.55 -13.37
CA ARG A 288 17.17 -10.75 -12.66
C ARG A 288 18.69 -10.75 -12.62
N LEU A 289 19.27 -10.82 -11.43
CA LEU A 289 20.70 -11.10 -11.27
C LEU A 289 20.90 -12.62 -11.29
N GLU A 290 21.65 -13.09 -12.26
CA GLU A 290 22.02 -14.49 -12.46
C GLU A 290 23.45 -14.72 -11.97
N GLU A 291 23.62 -15.81 -11.23
CA GLU A 291 24.91 -16.28 -10.73
C GLU A 291 25.73 -16.89 -11.89
N PRO A 292 27.06 -16.87 -11.81
CA PRO A 292 27.89 -17.54 -12.80
C PRO A 292 27.64 -19.05 -12.83
N ASP A 293 27.59 -19.63 -14.02
CA ASP A 293 27.20 -21.02 -14.26
C ASP A 293 28.32 -22.01 -13.87
N GLU A 294 27.98 -23.11 -13.18
CA GLU A 294 28.99 -24.06 -12.65
C GLU A 294 29.61 -24.96 -13.74
N GLU A 295 28.87 -25.22 -14.82
CA GLU A 295 29.26 -26.20 -15.87
C GLU A 295 30.11 -25.60 -16.99
N ALA A 296 30.15 -24.27 -17.13
CA ALA A 296 30.80 -23.57 -18.24
C ALA A 296 32.30 -23.27 -18.03
N GLY A 297 32.90 -23.78 -16.94
CA GLY A 297 34.24 -23.41 -16.49
C GLY A 297 34.22 -22.15 -15.62
N TYR A 298 35.30 -21.89 -14.87
CA TYR A 298 35.43 -20.75 -13.94
C TYR A 298 35.34 -19.39 -14.66
N THR A 299 34.14 -18.98 -15.04
CA THR A 299 33.85 -17.59 -15.39
C THR A 299 33.28 -16.94 -14.15
N ASP A 300 33.96 -15.92 -13.61
CA ASP A 300 33.41 -15.07 -12.54
C ASP A 300 32.42 -14.03 -13.12
N GLU A 301 31.77 -14.36 -14.25
CA GLU A 301 30.86 -13.47 -14.97
C GLU A 301 29.44 -13.62 -14.45
N TRP A 302 28.99 -12.59 -13.73
CA TRP A 302 27.60 -12.43 -13.35
C TRP A 302 26.82 -11.81 -14.51
N ARG A 303 25.51 -12.04 -14.56
CA ARG A 303 24.67 -11.46 -15.61
C ARG A 303 23.41 -10.82 -15.02
N VAL A 304 23.12 -9.59 -15.43
CA VAL A 304 21.82 -8.96 -15.17
C VAL A 304 20.97 -9.17 -16.40
N ARG A 305 19.96 -10.04 -16.31
CA ARG A 305 19.02 -10.34 -17.38
C ARG A 305 17.80 -9.42 -17.31
N TYR A 306 17.36 -8.93 -18.46
CA TYR A 306 16.14 -8.15 -18.60
C TYR A 306 14.97 -9.05 -18.98
N LEU A 307 13.91 -8.97 -18.20
CA LEU A 307 12.71 -9.78 -18.35
C LEU A 307 11.48 -8.87 -18.41
N VAL A 308 10.49 -9.32 -19.17
CA VAL A 308 9.17 -8.72 -19.25
C VAL A 308 8.22 -9.65 -18.51
N GLN A 309 7.47 -9.11 -17.55
CA GLN A 309 6.64 -9.88 -16.61
C GLN A 309 5.20 -9.38 -16.61
N TYR A 310 4.23 -10.27 -16.44
CA TYR A 310 2.83 -9.88 -16.23
C TYR A 310 2.61 -9.39 -14.79
N ARG A 311 1.86 -8.31 -14.61
CA ARG A 311 1.63 -7.67 -13.30
C ARG A 311 0.78 -8.56 -12.40
N ASP A 312 -0.28 -9.17 -12.95
CA ASP A 312 -1.23 -9.97 -12.17
C ASP A 312 -0.70 -11.38 -11.91
N ASP A 313 0.21 -11.86 -12.77
CA ASP A 313 0.90 -13.14 -12.59
C ASP A 313 2.42 -12.96 -12.80
N PRO A 314 3.15 -12.65 -11.71
CA PRO A 314 4.59 -12.53 -11.74
C PRO A 314 5.34 -13.80 -12.17
N SER A 315 4.71 -14.98 -12.21
CA SER A 315 5.38 -16.19 -12.69
C SER A 315 5.54 -16.19 -14.22
N LEU A 316 4.70 -15.45 -14.94
CA LEU A 316 4.76 -15.30 -16.39
C LEU A 316 5.83 -14.27 -16.76
N THR A 317 7.01 -14.77 -17.13
CA THR A 317 8.16 -13.97 -17.55
C THR A 317 8.66 -14.37 -18.93
N ILE A 318 9.06 -13.39 -19.73
CA ILE A 318 9.61 -13.56 -21.08
C ILE A 318 10.90 -12.74 -21.17
N SER A 319 11.91 -13.20 -21.89
CA SER A 319 13.14 -12.42 -22.02
C SER A 319 12.91 -11.16 -22.87
N ALA A 320 13.53 -10.05 -22.46
CA ALA A 320 13.44 -8.80 -23.23
C ALA A 320 14.05 -8.95 -24.64
N GLU A 321 15.00 -9.87 -24.81
CA GLU A 321 15.59 -10.23 -26.10
C GLU A 321 14.60 -10.95 -27.03
N GLU A 322 13.82 -11.91 -26.51
CA GLU A 322 12.74 -12.56 -27.27
C GLU A 322 11.66 -11.54 -27.67
N VAL A 323 11.24 -10.68 -26.74
CA VAL A 323 10.27 -9.60 -27.02
C VAL A 323 10.80 -8.66 -28.11
N TRP A 324 12.10 -8.34 -28.06
CA TRP A 324 12.74 -7.50 -29.06
C TRP A 324 12.84 -8.18 -30.42
N ARG A 325 13.21 -9.46 -30.48
CA ARG A 325 13.38 -10.23 -31.73
C ARG A 325 12.04 -10.56 -32.40
N ASP A 326 11.12 -11.17 -31.66
CA ASP A 326 9.93 -11.80 -32.24
C ASP A 326 8.75 -10.84 -32.31
N GLY A 327 8.76 -9.82 -31.45
CA GLY A 327 7.91 -8.63 -31.50
C GLY A 327 6.54 -8.83 -32.12
N THR A 328 5.68 -9.67 -31.52
CA THR A 328 4.20 -9.59 -31.58
C THR A 328 3.54 -10.76 -30.83
N ASN A 329 2.31 -10.50 -30.33
CA ASN A 329 1.27 -11.44 -29.86
C ASN A 329 1.47 -12.25 -28.57
N LEU A 330 2.25 -11.77 -27.61
CA LEU A 330 2.26 -12.38 -26.26
C LEU A 330 1.11 -11.91 -25.36
N PHE A 331 0.46 -10.79 -25.72
CA PHE A 331 -0.67 -10.21 -24.97
C PHE A 331 -1.80 -9.84 -25.94
N PRO A 332 -2.83 -10.67 -26.09
CA PRO A 332 -3.95 -10.37 -26.99
C PRO A 332 -4.82 -9.24 -26.42
N GLY A 333 -5.16 -8.25 -27.26
CA GLY A 333 -6.37 -7.45 -27.07
C GLY A 333 -6.29 -5.97 -26.71
N GLN A 334 -5.20 -5.23 -26.96
CA GLN A 334 -5.26 -3.75 -26.90
C GLN A 334 -4.51 -3.06 -28.05
N ASP A 335 -5.26 -2.25 -28.80
CA ASP A 335 -4.84 -1.38 -29.88
C ASP A 335 -4.05 -0.18 -29.32
N ASP A 336 -2.75 -0.07 -29.60
CA ASP A 336 -2.10 1.16 -30.10
C ASP A 336 -0.56 1.11 -30.06
N ILE A 337 0.08 0.26 -29.24
CA ILE A 337 1.55 0.30 -29.04
C ILE A 337 2.16 -1.09 -29.24
N SER A 338 3.23 -1.15 -30.04
CA SER A 338 4.05 -2.37 -30.14
C SER A 338 4.73 -2.66 -28.81
N ILE A 339 4.71 -3.91 -28.34
CA ILE A 339 5.39 -4.34 -27.11
C ILE A 339 6.89 -3.93 -27.12
N ARG A 340 7.50 -3.81 -28.31
CA ARG A 340 8.87 -3.31 -28.48
C ARG A 340 9.05 -1.85 -28.06
N GLU A 341 8.10 -0.99 -28.44
CA GLU A 341 8.13 0.43 -28.06
C GLU A 341 7.91 0.58 -26.56
N LEU A 342 6.98 -0.20 -26.00
CA LEU A 342 6.78 -0.30 -24.56
C LEU A 342 8.07 -0.70 -23.83
N LEU A 343 8.74 -1.76 -24.31
CA LEU A 343 10.00 -2.23 -23.75
C LEU A 343 11.08 -1.13 -23.79
N LEU A 344 11.21 -0.41 -24.91
CA LEU A 344 12.16 0.70 -25.02
C LEU A 344 11.87 1.83 -24.04
N ILE A 345 10.59 2.17 -23.86
CA ILE A 345 10.18 3.22 -22.91
C ILE A 345 10.54 2.79 -21.48
N LEU A 346 10.23 1.54 -21.10
CA LEU A 346 10.53 1.01 -19.76
C LEU A 346 12.04 0.90 -19.51
N LEU A 347 12.82 0.44 -20.49
CA LEU A 347 14.28 0.37 -20.41
C LEU A 347 14.91 1.76 -20.37
N GLY A 348 14.38 2.72 -21.15
CA GLY A 348 14.80 4.11 -21.12
C GLY A 348 14.55 4.78 -19.77
N GLN A 349 13.44 4.45 -19.09
CA GLN A 349 13.21 4.87 -17.71
C GLN A 349 14.22 4.25 -16.74
N ALA A 350 14.47 2.95 -16.84
CA ALA A 350 15.44 2.26 -15.98
C ALA A 350 16.87 2.77 -16.19
N ALA A 351 17.25 3.12 -17.42
CA ALA A 351 18.55 3.69 -17.77
C ALA A 351 18.81 5.07 -17.13
N ARG A 352 17.76 5.82 -16.76
CA ARG A 352 17.92 7.06 -15.98
C ARG A 352 18.32 6.80 -14.53
N VAL A 353 18.12 5.57 -14.05
CA VAL A 353 18.31 5.17 -12.66
C VAL A 353 19.60 4.36 -12.47
N SER A 354 19.97 3.51 -13.44
CA SER A 354 21.22 2.74 -13.44
C SER A 354 22.07 3.04 -14.69
N SER A 355 23.31 3.47 -14.45
CA SER A 355 24.30 3.74 -15.51
C SER A 355 24.69 2.49 -16.28
N SER A 356 24.71 1.32 -15.61
CA SER A 356 25.02 0.02 -16.23
C SER A 356 23.96 -0.36 -17.27
N ILE A 357 22.68 -0.10 -16.97
CA ILE A 357 21.59 -0.29 -17.93
C ILE A 357 21.75 0.67 -19.11
N ALA A 358 22.05 1.95 -18.87
CA ALA A 358 22.29 2.92 -19.94
C ALA A 358 23.42 2.49 -20.88
N ALA A 359 24.53 1.97 -20.33
CA ALA A 359 25.66 1.47 -21.11
C ALA A 359 25.30 0.23 -21.94
N SER A 360 24.54 -0.70 -21.38
CA SER A 360 24.00 -1.88 -22.07
C SER A 360 23.14 -1.48 -23.27
N LEU A 361 22.21 -0.53 -23.10
CA LEU A 361 21.36 -0.03 -24.18
C LEU A 361 22.14 0.72 -25.27
N ALA A 362 23.19 1.46 -24.90
CA ALA A 362 24.07 2.13 -25.87
C ALA A 362 24.79 1.12 -26.78
N ARG A 363 25.09 -0.08 -26.27
CA ARG A 363 25.63 -1.22 -27.03
C ARG A 363 24.56 -2.04 -27.77
N ARG A 364 23.29 -1.64 -27.70
CA ARG A 364 22.12 -2.34 -28.26
C ARG A 364 21.88 -3.73 -27.65
N GLU A 365 22.30 -3.93 -26.41
CA GLU A 365 22.07 -5.17 -25.66
C GLU A 365 20.69 -5.12 -24.98
N MET A 366 19.68 -5.70 -25.62
CA MET A 366 18.28 -5.66 -25.13
C MET A 366 17.94 -6.79 -24.15
N GLY A 367 18.80 -7.81 -24.02
CA GLY A 367 18.59 -8.96 -23.15
C GLY A 367 19.20 -8.85 -21.75
N GLY A 368 20.06 -7.85 -21.51
CA GLY A 368 20.83 -7.73 -20.28
C GLY A 368 22.30 -7.38 -20.52
N TYR A 369 23.12 -7.48 -19.48
CA TYR A 369 24.55 -7.26 -19.55
C TYR A 369 25.32 -8.13 -18.55
N ASN A 370 26.57 -8.44 -18.87
CA ASN A 370 27.47 -9.13 -17.98
C ASN A 370 28.20 -8.12 -17.07
N ILE A 371 28.43 -8.53 -15.82
CA ILE A 371 29.17 -7.77 -14.82
C ILE A 371 30.16 -8.68 -14.10
N ASP A 372 31.22 -8.07 -13.59
CA ASP A 372 32.12 -8.73 -12.68
C ASP A 372 31.50 -8.79 -11.27
N MET A 373 32.21 -9.47 -10.38
CA MET A 373 31.82 -9.65 -8.99
C MET A 373 31.65 -8.33 -8.21
N LYS A 374 32.48 -7.33 -8.53
CA LYS A 374 32.35 -5.99 -7.94
C LYS A 374 31.06 -5.30 -8.42
N GLY A 375 30.76 -5.40 -9.71
CA GLY A 375 29.52 -4.91 -10.32
C GLY A 375 28.30 -5.63 -9.77
N ALA A 376 28.37 -6.94 -9.51
CA ALA A 376 27.28 -7.68 -8.89
C ALA A 376 26.97 -7.18 -7.47
N TYR A 377 28.00 -6.91 -6.66
CA TYR A 377 27.82 -6.31 -5.34
C TYR A 377 27.24 -4.88 -5.40
N GLU A 378 27.73 -4.06 -6.34
CA GLU A 378 27.17 -2.73 -6.57
C GLU A 378 25.70 -2.79 -7.03
N PHE A 379 25.36 -3.75 -7.88
CA PHE A 379 23.98 -3.99 -8.29
C PHE A 379 23.09 -4.36 -7.09
N LEU A 380 23.54 -5.29 -6.25
CA LEU A 380 22.79 -5.74 -5.07
C LEU A 380 22.55 -4.64 -4.03
N THR A 381 23.52 -3.74 -3.86
CA THR A 381 23.50 -2.70 -2.81
C THR A 381 22.88 -1.39 -3.27
N LYS A 382 23.10 -0.98 -4.54
CA LYS A 382 22.64 0.30 -5.09
C LYS A 382 21.55 0.12 -6.14
N ASP A 383 21.86 -0.52 -7.27
CA ASP A 383 20.96 -0.51 -8.43
C ASP A 383 19.65 -1.23 -8.15
N ALA A 384 19.69 -2.39 -7.48
CA ALA A 384 18.50 -3.14 -7.10
C ALA A 384 17.55 -2.32 -6.22
N VAL A 385 18.10 -1.50 -5.31
CA VAL A 385 17.31 -0.60 -4.45
C VAL A 385 16.73 0.54 -5.27
N ALA A 386 17.52 1.15 -6.14
CA ALA A 386 17.10 2.27 -6.98
C ALA A 386 16.02 1.85 -8.00
N LEU A 387 16.20 0.70 -8.65
CA LEU A 387 15.23 0.12 -9.59
C LEU A 387 13.90 -0.23 -8.92
N ARG A 388 13.93 -0.83 -7.73
CA ARG A 388 12.72 -1.07 -6.93
C ARG A 388 12.00 0.23 -6.56
N LYS A 389 12.74 1.26 -6.16
CA LYS A 389 12.17 2.60 -5.87
C LYS A 389 11.56 3.27 -7.09
N ALA A 390 12.13 3.02 -8.27
CA ALA A 390 11.56 3.47 -9.55
C ALA A 390 10.33 2.65 -9.99
N GLY A 391 9.97 1.61 -9.23
CA GLY A 391 8.82 0.73 -9.45
C GLY A 391 9.06 -0.37 -10.48
N HIS A 392 10.31 -0.80 -10.65
CA HIS A 392 10.67 -1.99 -11.41
C HIS A 392 10.81 -3.22 -10.50
N THR A 393 10.48 -4.39 -11.02
CA THR A 393 10.68 -5.66 -10.30
C THR A 393 12.16 -6.04 -10.35
N VAL A 394 12.70 -6.53 -9.23
CA VAL A 394 14.09 -7.02 -9.18
C VAL A 394 14.14 -8.36 -8.47
N MET A 395 14.50 -9.40 -9.23
CA MET A 395 14.74 -10.76 -8.75
C MET A 395 16.20 -10.90 -8.34
N LEU A 396 16.41 -11.11 -7.06
CA LEU A 396 17.73 -11.31 -6.47
C LEU A 396 17.90 -12.77 -6.08
N PRO A 397 19.14 -13.26 -6.01
CA PRO A 397 19.43 -14.59 -5.50
C PRO A 397 18.89 -14.82 -4.08
N THR A 398 18.46 -16.04 -3.81
CA THR A 398 17.77 -16.40 -2.54
C THR A 398 18.64 -16.18 -1.30
N TRP A 399 19.96 -16.34 -1.42
CA TRP A 399 20.91 -16.11 -0.33
C TRP A 399 21.01 -14.62 0.07
N TRP A 400 20.75 -13.69 -0.86
CA TRP A 400 20.73 -12.25 -0.55
C TRP A 400 19.42 -11.83 0.13
N THR A 401 18.30 -12.48 -0.21
CA THR A 401 16.98 -12.16 0.35
C THR A 401 16.83 -12.59 1.81
N ASN A 402 17.57 -13.61 2.24
CA ASN A 402 17.59 -14.07 3.63
C ASN A 402 18.45 -13.13 4.49
N LYS A 403 17.77 -12.24 5.24
CA LYS A 403 18.23 -11.07 6.02
C LYS A 403 19.39 -11.23 7.03
N SER A 404 20.17 -12.30 7.02
CA SER A 404 21.29 -12.47 7.97
C SER A 404 22.56 -12.89 7.26
N ILE A 405 23.15 -11.93 6.55
CA ILE A 405 24.42 -12.08 5.85
C ILE A 405 25.61 -11.64 6.74
N LYS A 406 25.32 -11.06 7.92
CA LYS A 406 26.34 -10.74 8.92
C LYS A 406 27.03 -12.01 9.42
N PRO A 407 28.35 -11.98 9.66
CA PRO A 407 29.03 -13.07 10.36
C PRO A 407 28.37 -13.27 11.73
N ARG A 408 27.99 -14.51 11.99
CA ARG A 408 27.41 -14.93 13.26
C ARG A 408 28.50 -15.60 14.10
N LEU A 409 28.61 -15.23 15.36
CA LEU A 409 29.48 -15.91 16.32
C LEU A 409 28.65 -16.92 17.09
N ALA A 410 29.07 -18.18 17.06
CA ALA A 410 28.55 -19.22 17.93
C ALA A 410 29.62 -19.51 19.01
N ALA A 411 29.25 -19.44 20.29
CA ALA A 411 30.16 -19.87 21.35
C ALA A 411 29.91 -21.35 21.64
N ARG A 412 30.94 -22.18 21.63
CA ARG A 412 30.83 -23.57 22.10
C ARG A 412 31.44 -23.68 23.50
N ALA A 413 30.65 -24.12 24.47
CA ALA A 413 31.17 -24.43 25.80
C ALA A 413 31.88 -25.77 25.75
N GLY A 414 33.19 -25.79 25.99
CA GLY A 414 33.94 -27.03 26.18
C GLY A 414 33.83 -27.46 27.63
N THR A 415 32.97 -28.42 27.96
CA THR A 415 32.75 -28.95 29.31
C THR A 415 33.75 -30.07 29.65
N LYS A 416 35.05 -29.89 29.33
CA LYS A 416 36.03 -30.95 29.60
C LYS A 416 36.36 -31.19 31.08
N ASN A 417 35.83 -30.40 32.02
CA ASN A 417 36.04 -30.59 33.47
C ASN A 417 34.80 -30.13 34.27
N PHE A 418 33.65 -30.78 34.07
CA PHE A 418 32.46 -30.56 34.91
C PHE A 418 32.30 -31.71 35.89
N ASN A 419 32.88 -31.59 37.09
CA ASN A 419 32.50 -32.43 38.23
C ASN A 419 31.24 -31.84 38.86
N ILE A 420 30.07 -32.25 38.38
CA ILE A 420 28.79 -31.99 39.04
C ILE A 420 28.64 -33.02 40.17
N SER A 421 29.43 -32.88 41.24
CA SER A 421 29.09 -33.52 42.51
C SER A 421 28.40 -32.48 43.38
N THR A 422 27.06 -32.55 43.41
CA THR A 422 26.18 -31.89 44.40
C THR A 422 26.31 -30.36 44.53
N GLY A 423 25.49 -29.61 43.78
CA GLY A 423 25.15 -28.21 44.09
C GLY A 423 25.24 -27.22 42.92
N MET A 424 24.07 -26.68 42.52
CA MET A 424 23.76 -25.49 41.71
C MET A 424 24.85 -24.89 40.79
N LEU A 425 24.54 -24.81 39.49
CA LEU A 425 25.21 -23.91 38.54
C LEU A 425 25.02 -22.45 38.99
N SER A 426 26.05 -21.86 39.60
CA SER A 426 26.04 -20.44 39.96
C SER A 426 26.39 -19.56 38.75
N LEU A 427 25.81 -18.37 38.66
CA LEU A 427 26.12 -17.35 37.64
C LEU A 427 27.60 -16.90 37.62
N ASN A 428 28.32 -17.16 38.71
CA ASN A 428 29.74 -16.82 38.84
C ASN A 428 30.68 -17.95 38.41
N THR A 429 30.15 -19.12 38.05
CA THR A 429 30.95 -20.25 37.57
C THR A 429 31.69 -19.87 36.28
N ILE A 430 33.00 -20.12 36.25
CA ILE A 430 33.85 -19.87 35.10
C ILE A 430 33.79 -21.09 34.18
N VAL A 431 33.37 -20.88 32.94
CA VAL A 431 33.26 -21.93 31.93
C VAL A 431 34.26 -21.64 30.81
N SER A 432 34.91 -22.70 30.31
CA SER A 432 35.78 -22.62 29.13
C SER A 432 34.94 -22.61 27.86
N PHE A 433 35.17 -21.61 27.00
CA PHE A 433 34.51 -21.47 25.72
C PHE A 433 35.51 -21.48 24.58
N ASP A 434 35.16 -22.24 23.55
CA ASP A 434 35.78 -22.20 22.23
C ASP A 434 34.84 -21.42 21.31
N TRP A 435 35.29 -20.26 20.86
CA TRP A 435 34.52 -19.41 19.97
C TRP A 435 34.61 -19.92 18.53
N GLU A 436 33.47 -20.17 17.92
CA GLU A 436 33.33 -20.56 16.51
C GLU A 436 32.64 -19.41 15.75
N ALA A 437 33.12 -19.10 14.55
CA ALA A 437 32.44 -18.17 13.67
C ALA A 437 31.62 -18.95 12.63
N ALA A 438 30.48 -18.42 12.25
CA ALA A 438 29.63 -18.93 11.21
C ALA A 438 29.26 -17.80 10.23
N LEU A 439 29.26 -18.09 8.94
CA LEU A 439 28.86 -17.15 7.90
C LEU A 439 27.74 -17.80 7.08
N GLY A 440 26.60 -17.12 6.93
CA GLY A 440 25.43 -17.69 6.25
C GLY A 440 24.90 -18.99 6.89
N GLY A 441 25.11 -19.18 8.20
CA GLY A 441 24.75 -20.40 8.94
C GLY A 441 25.75 -21.56 8.82
N GLN A 442 26.86 -21.39 8.11
CA GLN A 442 27.91 -22.41 7.98
C GLN A 442 29.09 -22.10 8.90
N LYS A 443 29.55 -23.11 9.65
CA LYS A 443 30.72 -23.00 10.54
C LYS A 443 32.02 -22.78 9.74
N MET A 444 32.79 -21.79 10.15
CA MET A 444 34.03 -21.33 9.54
C MET A 444 35.23 -21.52 10.47
N THR A 445 36.33 -22.04 9.93
CA THR A 445 37.62 -22.09 10.61
C THR A 445 38.33 -20.73 10.55
N LEU A 446 39.28 -20.50 11.47
CA LEU A 446 40.09 -19.29 11.48
C LEU A 446 40.85 -19.11 10.14
N ASP A 447 41.40 -20.19 9.59
CA ASP A 447 42.15 -20.17 8.33
C ASP A 447 41.24 -19.84 7.12
N GLU A 448 39.97 -20.27 7.14
CA GLU A 448 39.00 -19.89 6.12
C GLU A 448 38.63 -18.40 6.22
N LEU A 449 38.41 -17.87 7.43
CA LEU A 449 38.16 -16.44 7.62
C LEU A 449 39.35 -15.57 7.20
N GLU A 450 40.57 -15.99 7.54
CA GLU A 450 41.78 -15.29 7.11
C GLU A 450 41.95 -15.30 5.59
N ARG A 451 41.57 -16.39 4.91
CA ARG A 451 41.55 -16.43 3.45
C ARG A 451 40.54 -15.44 2.88
N ILE A 452 39.32 -15.39 3.41
CA ILE A 452 38.28 -14.44 2.99
C ILE A 452 38.76 -12.98 3.19
N ALA A 453 39.35 -12.67 4.34
CA ALA A 453 39.87 -11.33 4.63
C ALA A 453 41.02 -10.92 3.69
N ARG A 454 41.82 -11.88 3.18
CA ARG A 454 42.89 -11.62 2.21
C ARG A 454 42.37 -11.33 0.81
N ILE A 455 41.29 -11.99 0.39
CA ILE A 455 40.67 -11.80 -0.93
C ILE A 455 40.13 -10.37 -1.05
N LYS A 456 39.64 -9.78 0.05
CA LYS A 456 39.11 -8.39 0.12
C LYS A 456 37.99 -8.10 -0.88
N GLU A 457 37.30 -9.14 -1.33
CA GLU A 457 36.14 -9.02 -2.20
C GLU A 457 34.85 -9.07 -1.37
N PRO A 458 33.84 -8.28 -1.76
CA PRO A 458 32.61 -8.12 -0.97
C PRO A 458 31.60 -9.27 -1.15
N LEU A 459 31.79 -10.09 -2.18
CA LEU A 459 31.12 -11.37 -2.33
C LEU A 459 32.19 -12.45 -2.12
N VAL A 460 31.84 -13.62 -1.62
CA VAL A 460 32.75 -14.78 -1.61
C VAL A 460 31.93 -16.04 -1.73
N ARG A 461 32.53 -17.07 -2.34
CA ARG A 461 31.91 -18.38 -2.45
C ARG A 461 32.37 -19.27 -1.29
N VAL A 462 31.43 -19.63 -0.42
CA VAL A 462 31.69 -20.51 0.74
C VAL A 462 30.94 -21.81 0.52
N ARG A 463 31.71 -22.91 0.35
CA ARG A 463 31.20 -24.28 0.15
C ARG A 463 30.08 -24.36 -0.91
N GLY A 464 30.32 -23.75 -2.06
CA GLY A 464 29.41 -23.75 -3.20
C GLY A 464 28.35 -22.64 -3.20
N LYS A 465 28.17 -21.88 -2.11
CA LYS A 465 27.16 -20.81 -2.03
C LYS A 465 27.79 -19.42 -2.00
N TRP A 466 27.22 -18.47 -2.73
CA TRP A 466 27.59 -17.07 -2.65
C TRP A 466 27.12 -16.45 -1.32
N THR A 467 27.99 -15.68 -0.71
CA THR A 467 27.68 -14.92 0.51
C THR A 467 28.34 -13.56 0.42
N ALA A 468 27.59 -12.50 0.74
CA ALA A 468 28.18 -11.18 0.84
C ALA A 468 28.88 -11.03 2.19
N VAL A 469 29.95 -10.27 2.19
CA VAL A 469 30.85 -10.17 3.33
C VAL A 469 31.32 -8.73 3.45
N ASP A 470 31.23 -8.20 4.66
CA ASP A 470 31.86 -6.94 5.02
C ASP A 470 33.26 -7.24 5.60
N VAL A 471 34.30 -6.72 4.95
CA VAL A 471 35.70 -7.00 5.31
C VAL A 471 36.01 -6.56 6.76
N PRO A 472 35.65 -5.33 7.18
CA PRO A 472 35.66 -4.91 8.58
C PRO A 472 35.02 -5.91 9.58
N ASP A 473 33.89 -6.51 9.22
CA ASP A 473 33.18 -7.44 10.09
C ASP A 473 33.97 -8.76 10.24
N ILE A 474 34.57 -9.26 9.16
CA ILE A 474 35.43 -10.45 9.19
C ILE A 474 36.72 -10.19 9.96
N GLU A 475 37.36 -9.04 9.77
CA GLU A 475 38.56 -8.69 10.54
C GLU A 475 38.25 -8.58 12.04
N SER A 476 37.08 -8.03 12.38
CA SER A 476 36.58 -7.99 13.75
C SER A 476 36.33 -9.40 14.31
N ALA A 477 35.77 -10.30 13.51
CA ALA A 477 35.58 -11.71 13.87
C ALA A 477 36.91 -12.43 14.09
N ILE A 478 37.90 -12.27 13.20
CA ILE A 478 39.25 -12.84 13.33
C ILE A 478 39.92 -12.32 14.61
N LYS A 479 39.84 -11.01 14.86
CA LYS A 479 40.40 -10.40 16.07
C LYS A 479 39.75 -10.95 17.34
N PHE A 480 38.43 -11.11 17.33
CA PHE A 480 37.68 -11.66 18.44
C PHE A 480 38.00 -13.14 18.67
N MET A 481 38.12 -13.97 17.63
CA MET A 481 38.52 -15.37 17.77
C MET A 481 39.95 -15.53 18.31
N LYS A 482 40.89 -14.65 17.92
CA LYS A 482 42.29 -14.71 18.38
C LYS A 482 42.49 -14.19 19.81
N LYS A 483 41.80 -13.09 20.17
CA LYS A 483 42.01 -12.36 21.44
C LYS A 483 40.85 -12.49 22.43
N GLY A 484 39.79 -13.19 22.05
CA GLY A 484 38.59 -13.36 22.87
C GLY A 484 38.88 -14.14 24.15
N PRO A 485 38.12 -13.87 25.22
CA PRO A 485 38.30 -14.57 26.49
C PRO A 485 37.94 -16.06 26.32
N LYS A 486 38.92 -16.94 26.59
CA LYS A 486 38.73 -18.41 26.61
C LYS A 486 38.03 -18.92 27.87
N LYS A 487 38.01 -18.10 28.93
CA LYS A 487 37.34 -18.36 30.20
C LYS A 487 36.38 -17.22 30.46
N VAL A 488 35.07 -17.51 30.47
CA VAL A 488 34.01 -16.52 30.63
C VAL A 488 33.11 -16.96 31.77
N ARG A 489 32.63 -16.02 32.59
CA ARG A 489 31.64 -16.35 33.63
C ARG A 489 30.30 -16.66 32.95
N PHE A 490 29.58 -17.64 33.49
CA PHE A 490 28.29 -18.06 32.93
C PHE A 490 27.30 -16.89 32.77
N ARG A 491 27.27 -15.94 33.72
CA ARG A 491 26.46 -14.71 33.61
C ARG A 491 26.77 -13.86 32.39
N ASP A 492 28.04 -13.75 31.99
CA ASP A 492 28.44 -12.89 30.88
C ASP A 492 28.04 -13.51 29.55
N VAL A 493 27.98 -14.85 29.50
CA VAL A 493 27.44 -15.60 28.35
C VAL A 493 25.93 -15.45 28.26
N ILE A 494 25.19 -15.56 29.36
CA ILE A 494 23.74 -15.30 29.38
C ILE A 494 23.45 -13.86 28.93
N ARG A 495 24.21 -12.88 29.45
CA ARG A 495 24.08 -11.48 29.03
C ARG A 495 24.33 -11.32 27.53
N THR A 496 25.29 -12.05 26.96
CA THR A 496 25.58 -11.99 25.52
C THR A 496 24.48 -12.65 24.68
N ALA A 497 23.98 -13.80 25.14
CA ALA A 497 22.86 -14.51 24.52
C ALA A 497 21.56 -13.70 24.52
N LEU A 498 21.32 -12.94 25.59
CA LEU A 498 20.18 -12.03 25.73
C LEU A 498 20.41 -10.65 25.07
N GLY A 499 21.54 -10.44 24.39
CA GLY A 499 21.86 -9.18 23.70
C GLY A 499 22.18 -7.99 24.63
N VAL A 500 22.54 -8.26 25.89
CA VAL A 500 22.83 -7.25 26.94
C VAL A 500 24.30 -6.81 26.93
N THR A 501 25.21 -7.59 26.35
CA THR A 501 26.63 -7.25 26.20
C THR A 501 26.96 -6.79 24.79
N ASP A 502 27.90 -5.84 24.67
CA ASP A 502 28.42 -5.35 23.41
C ASP A 502 29.23 -6.45 22.69
N ILE A 503 28.57 -7.15 21.78
CA ILE A 503 29.24 -7.90 20.71
C ILE A 503 29.83 -6.84 19.75
N PRO A 504 31.06 -7.00 19.24
CA PRO A 504 31.61 -6.02 18.31
C PRO A 504 30.66 -5.78 17.13
N SER A 505 30.55 -4.50 16.72
CA SER A 505 29.71 -4.08 15.59
C SER A 505 29.91 -4.98 14.38
N GLY A 506 28.81 -5.42 13.76
CA GLY A 506 28.84 -6.28 12.58
C GLY A 506 28.65 -7.77 12.85
N MET A 507 28.71 -8.21 14.12
CA MET A 507 28.49 -9.61 14.49
C MET A 507 27.17 -9.84 15.23
N VAL A 508 26.62 -11.05 15.10
CA VAL A 508 25.43 -11.50 15.82
C VAL A 508 25.75 -12.77 16.59
N PHE A 509 25.32 -12.87 17.84
CA PHE A 509 25.48 -14.09 18.61
C PHE A 509 24.40 -15.12 18.23
N ASP A 510 24.80 -16.29 17.72
CA ASP A 510 23.88 -17.33 17.23
C ASP A 510 23.50 -18.37 18.31
N GLY A 511 24.06 -18.23 19.52
CA GLY A 511 23.76 -19.09 20.66
C GLY A 511 24.99 -19.77 21.25
N VAL A 512 24.72 -20.61 22.26
CA VAL A 512 25.73 -21.44 22.92
C VAL A 512 25.45 -22.92 22.63
N GLU A 513 26.41 -23.63 22.06
CA GLU A 513 26.38 -25.10 22.04
C GLU A 513 26.94 -25.62 23.37
N THR A 514 26.12 -26.32 24.15
CA THR A 514 26.44 -26.81 25.52
C THR A 514 25.88 -28.20 25.78
N ASP A 515 26.28 -28.82 26.89
CA ASP A 515 25.60 -30.01 27.44
C ASP A 515 24.11 -29.72 27.73
N ASP A 516 23.27 -30.77 27.70
CA ASP A 516 21.80 -30.70 27.74
C ASP A 516 21.24 -29.79 28.86
N HIS A 517 21.90 -29.76 30.02
CA HIS A 517 21.44 -28.99 31.17
C HIS A 517 21.60 -27.46 31.01
N MET A 518 22.67 -26.99 30.36
CA MET A 518 22.87 -25.54 30.11
C MET A 518 22.03 -25.05 28.92
N ALA A 519 21.83 -25.90 27.92
CA ALA A 519 20.97 -25.60 26.78
C ALA A 519 19.51 -25.39 27.21
N GLU A 520 19.04 -26.17 28.18
CA GLU A 520 17.69 -26.04 28.74
C GLU A 520 17.49 -24.70 29.47
N VAL A 521 18.50 -24.22 30.20
CA VAL A 521 18.44 -22.91 30.88
C VAL A 521 18.33 -21.77 29.87
N LEU A 522 19.18 -21.77 28.84
CA LEU A 522 19.15 -20.74 27.81
C LEU A 522 17.82 -20.72 27.05
N LYS A 523 17.25 -21.89 26.73
CA LYS A 523 15.92 -22.00 26.11
C LYS A 523 14.79 -21.43 26.97
N ARG A 524 14.84 -21.67 28.28
CA ARG A 524 13.85 -21.12 29.23
C ARG A 524 14.00 -19.61 29.44
N LEU A 525 15.24 -19.09 29.42
CA LEU A 525 15.51 -17.65 29.54
C LEU A 525 15.15 -16.86 28.27
N ASP A 526 15.28 -17.46 27.08
CA ASP A 526 14.88 -16.88 25.79
C ASP A 526 13.36 -16.89 25.55
N GLY A 527 12.56 -17.28 26.56
CA GLY A 527 11.09 -17.30 26.50
C GLY A 527 10.50 -18.38 25.57
N LYS A 528 11.34 -19.22 24.95
CA LYS A 528 10.93 -20.29 24.04
C LYS A 528 10.40 -21.53 24.75
N ALA A 529 10.72 -21.69 26.04
CA ALA A 529 10.19 -22.74 26.91
C ALA A 529 9.62 -22.13 28.20
N GLY A 530 8.44 -22.60 28.61
CA GLY A 530 7.83 -22.20 29.89
C GLY A 530 8.57 -22.79 31.09
N PHE A 531 8.39 -22.17 32.26
CA PHE A 531 8.82 -22.76 33.54
C PHE A 531 7.68 -23.60 34.13
N ARG A 532 8.04 -24.56 35.00
CA ARG A 532 7.06 -25.41 35.69
C ARG A 532 6.30 -24.57 36.72
N GLU A 533 4.97 -24.57 36.65
CA GLU A 533 4.14 -24.05 37.73
C GLU A 533 4.19 -25.03 38.92
N LEU A 534 4.53 -24.47 40.08
CA LEU A 534 4.61 -25.18 41.35
C LEU A 534 3.25 -25.14 42.04
N GLU A 535 3.01 -26.12 42.90
CA GLU A 535 1.86 -26.07 43.81
C GLU A 535 2.10 -25.05 44.92
N GLN A 536 1.01 -24.57 45.51
CA GLN A 536 1.10 -23.66 46.65
C GLN A 536 1.82 -24.36 47.81
N PRO A 537 2.78 -23.70 48.50
CA PRO A 537 3.47 -24.28 49.65
C PRO A 537 2.48 -24.68 50.74
N GLU A 538 2.66 -25.87 51.33
CA GLU A 538 1.78 -26.40 52.38
C GLU A 538 1.67 -25.47 53.60
N GLY A 539 2.73 -24.69 53.88
CA GLY A 539 2.77 -23.73 55.00
C GLY A 539 2.14 -22.36 54.70
N PHE A 540 1.68 -22.09 53.48
CA PHE A 540 1.14 -20.79 53.11
C PHE A 540 -0.35 -20.67 53.52
N VAL A 541 -0.64 -19.77 54.46
CA VAL A 541 -2.00 -19.50 54.95
C VAL A 541 -2.69 -18.48 54.03
N GLY A 542 -3.43 -19.00 53.05
CA GLY A 542 -4.18 -18.21 52.07
C GLY A 542 -4.45 -19.01 50.79
N THR A 543 -5.00 -18.35 49.77
CA THR A 543 -5.18 -18.95 48.43
C THR A 543 -4.51 -18.07 47.39
N LEU A 544 -3.42 -18.54 46.81
CA LEU A 544 -2.75 -17.84 45.72
C LEU A 544 -3.65 -17.83 44.48
N ARG A 545 -3.84 -16.64 43.88
CA ARG A 545 -4.49 -16.54 42.57
C ARG A 545 -3.59 -17.14 41.48
N PRO A 546 -4.14 -17.57 40.32
CA PRO A 546 -3.34 -18.20 39.26
C PRO A 546 -2.11 -17.39 38.85
N TYR A 547 -2.23 -16.06 38.73
CA TYR A 547 -1.11 -15.19 38.39
C TYR A 547 -0.06 -15.08 39.53
N GLN A 548 -0.48 -15.19 40.79
CA GLN A 548 0.41 -15.15 41.96
C GLN A 548 1.17 -16.46 42.11
N LEU A 549 0.50 -17.58 41.87
CA LEU A 549 1.14 -18.90 41.81
C LEU A 549 2.19 -18.94 40.70
N ARG A 550 1.86 -18.35 39.54
CA ARG A 550 2.80 -18.20 38.43
C ARG A 550 3.99 -17.30 38.77
N GLY A 551 3.77 -16.19 39.47
CA GLY A 551 4.83 -15.30 39.96
C GLY A 551 5.76 -15.97 40.99
N TYR A 552 5.20 -16.69 41.98
CA TYR A 552 5.94 -17.53 42.91
C TYR A 552 6.77 -18.60 42.18
N SER A 553 6.16 -19.32 41.25
CA SER A 553 6.82 -20.37 40.46
C SER A 553 7.97 -19.81 39.62
N TRP A 554 7.80 -18.58 39.11
CA TRP A 554 8.86 -17.86 38.38
C TRP A 554 10.02 -17.45 39.29
N LEU A 555 9.74 -16.92 40.49
CA LEU A 555 10.76 -16.58 41.47
C LEU A 555 11.53 -17.82 41.93
N SER A 556 10.84 -18.94 42.17
CA SER A 556 11.46 -20.22 42.52
C SER A 556 12.33 -20.75 41.38
N PHE A 557 11.86 -20.63 40.13
CA PHE A 557 12.67 -20.94 38.95
C PHE A 557 13.95 -20.10 38.93
N LEU A 558 13.88 -18.78 39.09
CA LEU A 558 15.06 -17.91 39.11
C LEU A 558 16.02 -18.27 40.27
N GLY A 559 15.48 -18.47 41.47
CA GLY A 559 16.24 -18.86 42.66
C GLY A 559 16.99 -20.18 42.48
N GLY A 560 16.35 -21.18 41.84
CA GLY A 560 16.98 -22.46 41.49
C GLY A 560 18.21 -22.35 40.59
N TRP A 561 18.35 -21.23 39.86
CA TRP A 561 19.50 -20.92 39.00
C TRP A 561 20.43 -19.83 39.58
N GLY A 562 20.20 -19.42 40.83
CA GLY A 562 20.94 -18.33 41.47
C GLY A 562 20.75 -16.97 40.79
N LEU A 563 19.67 -16.80 40.03
CA LEU A 563 19.26 -15.54 39.42
C LEU A 563 18.40 -14.73 40.40
N GLY A 564 18.60 -13.42 40.43
CA GLY A 564 17.68 -12.49 41.07
C GLY A 564 16.58 -12.06 40.11
N GLY A 565 15.36 -11.85 40.61
CA GLY A 565 14.23 -11.31 39.85
C GLY A 565 13.76 -9.99 40.42
N CYS A 566 13.32 -9.07 39.54
CA CYS A 566 12.55 -7.90 39.95
C CYS A 566 11.08 -8.19 39.67
N LEU A 567 10.29 -8.35 40.74
CA LEU A 567 8.85 -8.56 40.61
C LEU A 567 8.16 -7.21 40.38
N ALA A 568 8.02 -6.83 39.11
CA ALA A 568 7.50 -5.55 38.66
C ALA A 568 5.98 -5.53 38.41
N ASP A 569 5.22 -6.34 39.15
CA ASP A 569 3.76 -6.33 39.09
C ASP A 569 3.19 -4.98 39.53
N ASP A 570 2.04 -4.58 38.99
CA ASP A 570 1.31 -3.37 39.40
C ASP A 570 0.93 -3.37 40.90
N MET A 571 0.67 -2.18 41.44
CA MET A 571 0.19 -2.03 42.81
C MET A 571 -1.15 -2.76 42.99
N GLY A 572 -1.29 -3.50 44.09
CA GLY A 572 -2.51 -4.26 44.40
C GLY A 572 -2.51 -5.73 43.96
N LEU A 573 -1.56 -6.16 43.11
CA LEU A 573 -1.47 -7.56 42.65
C LEU A 573 -0.84 -8.53 43.67
N GLY A 574 -0.46 -8.04 44.86
CA GLY A 574 0.01 -8.89 45.95
C GLY A 574 1.43 -9.42 45.77
N LYS A 575 2.39 -8.57 45.38
CA LYS A 575 3.82 -8.92 45.31
C LYS A 575 4.35 -9.54 46.61
N THR A 576 3.93 -9.01 47.76
CA THR A 576 4.37 -9.50 49.08
C THR A 576 3.95 -10.94 49.31
N ILE A 577 2.72 -11.32 48.98
CA ILE A 577 2.24 -12.69 49.20
C ILE A 577 2.90 -13.70 48.24
N GLN A 578 3.31 -13.25 47.05
CA GLN A 578 4.10 -14.08 46.11
C GLN A 578 5.54 -14.33 46.56
N VAL A 579 6.11 -13.42 47.37
CA VAL A 579 7.48 -13.54 47.92
C VAL A 579 7.50 -14.28 49.26
N LEU A 580 6.41 -14.21 50.02
CA LEU A 580 6.25 -14.94 51.29
C LEU A 580 5.90 -16.42 51.08
N ALA A 581 5.12 -16.71 50.03
CA ALA A 581 4.95 -18.07 49.51
C ALA A 581 6.29 -18.53 48.90
#